data_AF-A0A9D6J6Z3-F1
#
_entry.id   AF-A0A9D6J6Z3-F1
#
_cell.length_a   1.000
_cell.length_b   1.000
_cell.length_c   1.000
_cell.angle_alpha   90.00
_cell.angle_beta   90.00
_cell.angle_gamma   90.00
#
_symmetry.space_group_name_H-M   'P 1'
#
loop_
_entity.id
_entity.type
_entity.pdbx_description
1 polymer ?
#
loop_
_entity_poly.entity_id
_entity_poly.type
_entity_poly.pdbx_seq_one_letter_code
_entity_poly.pdbx_strand_id
1 'polypeptide(L)'
;MFQKFEFNLDKPIVNLDDELMRNEIKKFLVVLLFGQFLFSFVGITFAGSLKANLDLAHDFWEKKKYTNLISWIQKVGSFGAVEDIRLFLLAESLHQLGRENDAEKVFNSLFRQFPGSLGAGKGAFPFILLKSKRCDPTAFPKLLQMARNLPTAYQKGRALEELSKVVPLSAKGNGFLVIEALRAYRSSNGFYKNSPDSVGLLRNVINSIRSFQFTIPEWIEIVFNANQEGLGKEMIRVCHSLSPLLGKEGTSISMVLEADALRSMGNTRTSLERLNSLLGKFQLSPFVKSLAYKVRGDLMHFSGLHFEAVKDYRKA
;
A
#
# COMPACT_ATOMS: atom_id res chain seq x y z
N MET A 1 -13.64 14.33 -31.41
CA MET A 1 -14.58 14.88 -30.40
C MET A 1 -14.32 14.10 -29.11
N PHE A 2 -13.41 14.58 -28.26
CA PHE A 2 -12.96 13.85 -27.08
C PHE A 2 -13.84 14.22 -25.88
N GLN A 3 -14.56 13.24 -25.34
CA GLN A 3 -15.26 13.38 -24.06
C GLN A 3 -14.22 13.63 -22.96
N LYS A 4 -14.34 14.80 -22.34
CA LYS A 4 -13.58 15.20 -21.16
C LYS A 4 -14.11 14.38 -19.98
N PHE A 5 -13.40 13.30 -19.62
CA PHE A 5 -13.65 12.61 -18.36
C PHE A 5 -13.16 13.50 -17.21
N GLU A 6 -14.05 14.32 -16.67
CA GLU A 6 -13.81 15.01 -15.41
C GLU A 6 -13.90 13.96 -14.29
N PHE A 7 -12.74 13.51 -13.81
CA PHE A 7 -12.63 12.77 -12.56
C PHE A 7 -13.04 13.70 -11.44
N ASN A 8 -14.28 13.54 -10.98
CA ASN A 8 -14.80 14.21 -9.80
C ASN A 8 -14.11 13.59 -8.57
N LEU A 9 -13.01 14.21 -8.12
CA LEU A 9 -12.21 13.82 -6.95
C LEU A 9 -12.91 14.13 -5.61
N ASP A 10 -14.10 14.74 -5.62
CA ASP A 10 -14.85 15.13 -4.42
C ASP A 10 -15.90 14.09 -4.00
N LYS A 11 -16.00 12.94 -4.70
CA LYS A 11 -16.71 11.81 -4.13
C LYS A 11 -15.80 11.16 -3.10
N PRO A 12 -16.19 11.11 -1.80
CA PRO A 12 -15.44 10.30 -0.85
C PRO A 12 -15.39 8.91 -1.44
N ILE A 13 -14.16 8.40 -1.61
CA ILE A 13 -13.92 6.97 -1.77
C ILE A 13 -14.78 6.33 -0.69
N VAL A 14 -15.86 5.64 -1.07
CA VAL A 14 -16.61 4.82 -0.14
C VAL A 14 -15.55 3.94 0.47
N ASN A 15 -15.23 4.21 1.73
CA ASN A 15 -14.07 3.66 2.40
C ASN A 15 -14.32 2.15 2.38
N LEU A 16 -13.57 1.40 1.57
CA LEU A 16 -13.76 -0.05 1.46
C LEU A 16 -13.67 -0.68 2.87
N ASP A 17 -12.92 -0.02 3.76
CA ASP A 17 -12.80 -0.34 5.17
C ASP A 17 -14.11 -0.14 5.96
N ASP A 18 -14.98 0.84 5.65
CA ASP A 18 -16.25 1.08 6.35
C ASP A 18 -17.31 0.04 5.97
N GLU A 19 -17.41 -0.33 4.69
CA GLU A 19 -18.37 -1.35 4.23
C GLU A 19 -17.93 -2.76 4.65
N LEU A 20 -16.63 -3.02 4.63
CA LEU A 20 -16.03 -4.23 5.19
C LEU A 20 -16.22 -4.27 6.72
N MET A 21 -15.95 -3.19 7.45
CA MET A 21 -16.22 -3.11 8.90
C MET A 21 -17.70 -3.29 9.21
N ARG A 22 -18.61 -2.73 8.41
CA ARG A 22 -20.06 -2.95 8.56
C ARG A 22 -20.44 -4.41 8.36
N ASN A 23 -19.88 -5.08 7.35
CA ASN A 23 -20.14 -6.50 7.09
C ASN A 23 -19.50 -7.42 8.14
N GLU A 24 -18.35 -7.04 8.70
CA GLU A 24 -17.67 -7.81 9.75
C GLU A 24 -18.29 -7.59 11.13
N ILE A 25 -18.74 -6.37 11.44
CA ILE A 25 -19.63 -6.11 12.59
C ILE A 25 -20.84 -7.03 12.43
N LYS A 26 -21.53 -7.02 11.27
CA LYS A 26 -22.66 -7.92 10.95
C LYS A 26 -22.34 -9.41 11.16
N LYS A 27 -21.17 -9.89 10.73
CA LYS A 27 -20.74 -11.30 10.94
C LYS A 27 -20.44 -11.61 12.41
N PHE A 28 -19.80 -10.70 13.13
CA PHE A 28 -19.67 -10.77 14.59
C PHE A 28 -21.06 -10.88 15.24
N LEU A 29 -22.07 -10.14 14.75
CA LEU A 29 -23.45 -10.24 15.24
C LEU A 29 -24.01 -11.66 15.05
N VAL A 30 -23.79 -12.25 13.88
CA VAL A 30 -24.31 -13.59 13.53
C VAL A 30 -23.64 -14.68 14.37
N VAL A 31 -22.32 -14.61 14.59
CA VAL A 31 -21.59 -15.58 15.42
C VAL A 31 -21.95 -15.45 16.89
N LEU A 32 -22.14 -14.22 17.39
CA LEU A 32 -22.61 -13.96 18.77
C LEU A 32 -24.02 -14.53 18.99
N LEU A 33 -24.91 -14.38 18.00
CA LEU A 33 -26.25 -14.98 18.00
C LEU A 33 -26.18 -16.52 18.02
N PHE A 34 -25.28 -17.14 17.25
CA PHE A 34 -25.16 -18.59 17.17
C PHE A 34 -24.52 -19.22 18.41
N GLY A 35 -23.49 -18.58 18.98
CA GLY A 35 -22.83 -19.05 20.19
C GLY A 35 -23.74 -19.01 21.43
N GLN A 36 -24.65 -18.04 21.49
CA GLN A 36 -25.65 -17.97 22.57
C GLN A 36 -26.84 -18.92 22.35
N PHE A 37 -27.18 -19.23 21.11
CA PHE A 37 -28.20 -20.26 20.78
C PHE A 37 -27.76 -21.65 21.25
N LEU A 38 -26.45 -21.94 21.24
CA LEU A 38 -25.89 -23.20 21.73
C LEU A 38 -25.77 -23.27 23.27
N PHE A 39 -25.76 -22.14 23.97
CA PHE A 39 -25.63 -22.08 25.44
C PHE A 39 -26.93 -21.76 26.19
N SER A 40 -28.02 -21.43 25.50
CA SER A 40 -29.27 -20.96 26.11
C SER A 40 -30.42 -21.91 25.85
N PHE A 41 -30.40 -23.09 26.49
CA PHE A 41 -31.64 -23.84 26.75
C PHE A 41 -32.34 -23.32 28.01
N VAL A 42 -32.37 -21.99 28.22
CA VAL A 42 -33.22 -21.30 29.20
C VAL A 42 -33.51 -19.88 28.70
N GLY A 43 -34.76 -19.58 28.33
CA GLY A 43 -35.33 -18.23 28.37
C GLY A 43 -35.33 -17.38 27.09
N ILE A 44 -36.49 -17.31 26.43
CA ILE A 44 -36.80 -16.62 25.16
C ILE A 44 -37.01 -15.09 25.33
N THR A 45 -36.07 -14.34 25.91
CA THR A 45 -36.18 -12.84 25.96
C THR A 45 -34.91 -12.07 25.57
N PHE A 46 -33.81 -12.75 25.23
CA PHE A 46 -32.51 -12.10 25.01
C PHE A 46 -32.19 -11.64 23.58
N ALA A 47 -32.84 -12.18 22.55
CA ALA A 47 -32.51 -11.84 21.16
C ALA A 47 -32.81 -10.36 20.79
N GLY A 48 -33.87 -9.78 21.38
CA GLY A 48 -34.24 -8.38 21.18
C GLY A 48 -33.29 -7.38 21.85
N SER A 49 -32.77 -7.70 23.05
CA SER A 49 -31.83 -6.85 23.77
C SER A 49 -30.43 -6.88 23.15
N LEU A 50 -30.03 -8.00 22.55
CA LEU A 50 -28.73 -8.13 21.89
C LEU A 50 -28.65 -7.32 20.60
N LYS A 51 -29.63 -7.44 19.70
CA LYS A 51 -29.65 -6.66 18.45
C LYS A 51 -29.62 -5.15 18.74
N ALA A 52 -30.42 -4.69 19.70
CA ALA A 52 -30.41 -3.29 20.12
C ALA A 52 -29.05 -2.83 20.68
N ASN A 53 -28.39 -3.69 21.47
CA ASN A 53 -27.04 -3.43 21.99
C ASN A 53 -25.99 -3.34 20.87
N LEU A 54 -26.15 -4.14 19.83
CA LEU A 54 -25.23 -4.18 18.70
C LEU A 54 -25.42 -2.99 17.75
N ASP A 55 -26.68 -2.62 17.47
CA ASP A 55 -27.02 -1.41 16.72
C ASP A 55 -26.46 -0.17 17.45
N LEU A 56 -26.50 -0.17 18.79
CA LEU A 56 -25.96 0.90 19.63
C LEU A 56 -24.42 0.95 19.59
N ALA A 57 -23.73 -0.19 19.64
CA ALA A 57 -22.28 -0.24 19.48
C ALA A 57 -21.83 0.25 18.09
N HIS A 58 -22.56 -0.14 17.04
CA HIS A 58 -22.35 0.35 15.68
C HIS A 58 -22.60 1.86 15.57
N ASP A 59 -23.68 2.37 16.17
CA ASP A 59 -23.99 3.80 16.19
C ASP A 59 -22.87 4.61 16.88
N PHE A 60 -22.32 4.09 17.98
CA PHE A 60 -21.18 4.74 18.64
C PHE A 60 -19.94 4.75 17.76
N TRP A 61 -19.66 3.66 17.04
CA TRP A 61 -18.54 3.60 16.11
C TRP A 61 -18.69 4.59 14.95
N GLU A 62 -19.80 4.53 14.21
CA GLU A 62 -20.06 5.38 13.03
C GLU A 62 -20.07 6.86 13.41
N LYS A 63 -20.63 7.21 14.58
CA LYS A 63 -20.66 8.59 15.09
C LYS A 63 -19.37 9.00 15.81
N LYS A 64 -18.31 8.18 15.77
CA LYS A 64 -17.02 8.43 16.43
C LYS A 64 -17.13 8.71 17.93
N LYS A 65 -18.15 8.17 18.60
CA LYS A 65 -18.39 8.28 20.05
C LYS A 65 -17.59 7.20 20.79
N TYR A 66 -16.27 7.20 20.64
CA TYR A 66 -15.39 6.14 21.14
C TYR A 66 -15.38 6.02 22.67
N THR A 67 -15.58 7.12 23.40
CA THR A 67 -15.74 7.08 24.87
C THR A 67 -16.96 6.27 25.27
N ASN A 68 -18.11 6.51 24.62
CA ASN A 68 -19.35 5.78 24.85
C ASN A 68 -19.19 4.30 24.47
N LEU A 69 -18.51 4.03 23.36
CA LEU A 69 -18.23 2.67 22.92
C LEU A 69 -17.37 1.90 23.94
N ILE A 70 -16.31 2.51 24.47
CA ILE A 70 -15.47 1.90 25.51
C ILE A 70 -16.31 1.61 26.77
N SER A 71 -17.10 2.58 27.24
CA SER A 71 -17.96 2.37 28.41
C SER A 71 -18.97 1.25 28.18
N TRP A 72 -19.53 1.16 26.99
CA TRP A 72 -20.43 0.07 26.62
C TRP A 72 -19.70 -1.28 26.60
N ILE A 73 -18.53 -1.39 25.94
CA ILE A 73 -17.71 -2.61 25.90
C ILE A 73 -17.35 -3.08 27.32
N GLN A 74 -17.02 -2.16 28.22
CA GLN A 74 -16.68 -2.46 29.61
C GLN A 74 -17.88 -2.96 30.41
N LYS A 75 -19.07 -2.37 30.20
CA LYS A 75 -20.32 -2.80 30.85
C LYS A 75 -20.77 -4.19 30.38
N VAL A 76 -20.60 -4.45 29.10
CA VAL A 76 -20.96 -5.72 28.46
C VAL A 76 -20.05 -6.84 29.01
N GLY A 77 -18.75 -6.58 29.19
CA GLY A 77 -17.83 -7.57 29.76
C GLY A 77 -17.32 -8.57 28.72
N SER A 78 -16.64 -9.63 29.17
CA SER A 78 -16.03 -10.63 28.28
C SER A 78 -17.07 -11.60 27.70
N PHE A 79 -16.98 -11.90 26.40
CA PHE A 79 -17.87 -12.86 25.73
C PHE A 79 -17.07 -13.90 24.95
N GLY A 80 -17.03 -15.14 25.44
CA GLY A 80 -16.09 -16.17 24.99
C GLY A 80 -15.99 -16.37 23.47
N ALA A 81 -17.11 -16.46 22.76
CA ALA A 81 -17.10 -16.72 21.31
C ALA A 81 -16.63 -15.54 20.44
N VAL A 82 -16.54 -14.34 21.03
CA VAL A 82 -16.37 -13.08 20.28
C VAL A 82 -15.42 -12.10 20.99
N GLU A 83 -14.65 -12.62 21.93
CA GLU A 83 -13.76 -11.84 22.78
C GLU A 83 -12.64 -11.18 21.96
N ASP A 84 -12.20 -11.81 20.88
CA ASP A 84 -11.20 -11.26 19.95
C ASP A 84 -11.68 -9.95 19.30
N ILE A 85 -12.93 -9.90 18.86
CA ILE A 85 -13.50 -8.73 18.21
C ILE A 85 -13.84 -7.66 19.25
N ARG A 86 -14.28 -8.05 20.46
CA ARG A 86 -14.43 -7.11 21.58
C ARG A 86 -13.11 -6.42 21.91
N LEU A 87 -12.02 -7.17 22.03
CA LEU A 87 -10.68 -6.64 22.30
C LEU A 87 -10.19 -5.76 21.14
N PHE A 88 -10.44 -6.15 19.89
CA PHE A 88 -10.13 -5.31 18.72
C PHE A 88 -10.84 -3.95 18.78
N LEU A 89 -12.17 -3.94 18.97
CA LEU A 89 -12.95 -2.70 19.05
C LEU A 89 -12.51 -1.82 20.23
N LEU A 90 -12.17 -2.43 21.37
CA LEU A 90 -11.65 -1.71 22.53
C LEU A 90 -10.28 -1.07 22.21
N ALA A 91 -9.35 -1.84 21.66
CA ALA A 91 -8.02 -1.36 21.30
C ALA A 91 -8.11 -0.20 20.31
N GLU A 92 -8.95 -0.33 19.29
CA GLU A 92 -9.08 0.69 18.26
C GLU A 92 -9.80 1.93 18.77
N SER A 93 -10.84 1.79 19.61
CA SER A 93 -11.47 2.93 20.28
C SER A 93 -10.48 3.70 21.16
N LEU A 94 -9.61 3.00 21.88
CA LEU A 94 -8.54 3.62 22.67
C LEU A 94 -7.53 4.34 21.78
N HIS A 95 -7.16 3.74 20.65
CA HIS A 95 -6.26 4.34 19.67
C HIS A 95 -6.84 5.65 19.10
N GLN A 96 -8.10 5.65 18.69
CA GLN A 96 -8.79 6.81 18.14
C GLN A 96 -8.94 7.96 19.15
N LEU A 97 -8.90 7.66 20.46
CA LEU A 97 -8.86 8.65 21.53
C LEU A 97 -7.45 9.12 21.92
N GLY A 98 -6.41 8.68 21.19
CA GLY A 98 -5.01 9.00 21.48
C GLY A 98 -4.43 8.27 22.70
N ARG A 99 -5.14 7.28 23.26
CA ARG A 99 -4.67 6.47 24.40
C ARG A 99 -3.78 5.32 23.93
N GLU A 100 -2.69 5.68 23.27
CA GLU A 100 -1.82 4.76 22.53
C GLU A 100 -1.22 3.62 23.38
N ASN A 101 -0.78 3.92 24.62
CA ASN A 101 -0.23 2.90 25.53
C ASN A 101 -1.29 1.86 25.95
N ASP A 102 -2.53 2.29 26.15
CA ASP A 102 -3.62 1.41 26.55
C ASP A 102 -4.09 0.57 25.36
N ALA A 103 -4.23 1.19 24.18
CA ALA A 103 -4.53 0.51 22.94
C ALA A 103 -3.52 -0.61 22.66
N GLU A 104 -2.23 -0.32 22.81
CA GLU A 104 -1.16 -1.29 22.61
C GLU A 104 -1.26 -2.50 23.56
N LYS A 105 -1.53 -2.27 24.85
CA LYS A 105 -1.73 -3.36 25.82
C LYS A 105 -2.88 -4.28 25.40
N VAL A 106 -3.99 -3.69 24.94
CA VAL A 106 -5.16 -4.45 24.49
C VAL A 106 -4.85 -5.22 23.20
N PHE A 107 -4.18 -4.59 22.23
CA PHE A 107 -3.71 -5.28 21.02
C PHE A 107 -2.76 -6.45 21.33
N ASN A 108 -1.78 -6.25 22.21
CA ASN A 108 -0.88 -7.32 22.64
C ASN A 108 -1.65 -8.48 23.30
N SER A 109 -2.68 -8.18 24.09
CA SER A 109 -3.56 -9.20 24.67
C SER A 109 -4.33 -9.96 23.58
N LEU A 110 -4.89 -9.25 22.61
CA LEU A 110 -5.60 -9.82 21.46
C LEU A 110 -4.72 -10.81 20.68
N PHE A 111 -3.52 -10.40 20.26
CA PHE A 111 -2.63 -11.28 19.48
C PHE A 111 -2.10 -12.47 20.27
N ARG A 112 -1.96 -12.33 21.60
CA ARG A 112 -1.51 -13.41 22.47
C ARG A 112 -2.61 -14.43 22.75
N GLN A 113 -3.83 -13.97 23.02
CA GLN A 113 -4.94 -14.85 23.42
C GLN A 113 -5.67 -15.46 22.22
N PHE A 114 -5.73 -14.73 21.09
CA PHE A 114 -6.49 -15.14 19.91
C PHE A 114 -5.64 -15.05 18.63
N PRO A 115 -4.48 -15.73 18.55
CA PRO A 115 -3.65 -15.71 17.36
C PRO A 115 -4.41 -16.28 16.16
N GLY A 116 -4.38 -15.59 15.02
CA GLY A 116 -5.07 -16.01 13.79
C GLY A 116 -6.59 -15.83 13.79
N SER A 117 -7.18 -15.29 14.87
CA SER A 117 -8.59 -14.91 14.91
C SER A 117 -8.92 -13.77 13.94
N LEU A 118 -10.20 -13.56 13.67
CA LEU A 118 -10.66 -12.45 12.84
C LEU A 118 -10.28 -11.10 13.48
N GLY A 119 -10.49 -10.95 14.79
CA GLY A 119 -10.10 -9.75 15.53
C GLY A 119 -8.60 -9.48 15.42
N ALA A 120 -7.75 -10.51 15.58
CA ALA A 120 -6.30 -10.39 15.38
C ALA A 120 -5.95 -10.03 13.91
N GLY A 121 -6.59 -10.67 12.93
CA GLY A 121 -6.35 -10.35 11.52
C GLY A 121 -6.65 -8.88 11.18
N LYS A 122 -7.75 -8.34 11.72
CA LYS A 122 -8.14 -6.93 11.55
C LYS A 122 -7.26 -5.97 12.35
N GLY A 123 -6.90 -6.34 13.57
CA GLY A 123 -6.08 -5.53 14.46
C GLY A 123 -4.62 -5.41 14.01
N ALA A 124 -4.12 -6.32 13.18
CA ALA A 124 -2.72 -6.34 12.77
C ALA A 124 -2.28 -5.03 12.10
N PHE A 125 -3.07 -4.51 11.16
CA PHE A 125 -2.70 -3.29 10.43
C PHE A 125 -2.67 -2.04 11.34
N PRO A 126 -3.75 -1.68 12.07
CA PRO A 126 -3.71 -0.56 13.03
C PRO A 126 -2.61 -0.71 14.09
N PHE A 127 -2.37 -1.93 14.58
CA PHE A 127 -1.30 -2.17 15.54
C PHE A 127 0.09 -1.86 14.95
N ILE A 128 0.37 -2.24 13.70
CA ILE A 128 1.64 -1.91 13.05
C ILE A 128 1.79 -0.39 12.91
N LEU A 129 0.74 0.32 12.48
CA LEU A 129 0.77 1.79 12.37
C LEU A 129 0.98 2.47 13.72
N LEU A 130 0.40 1.92 14.80
CA LEU A 130 0.59 2.39 16.16
C LEU A 130 2.04 2.17 16.61
N LYS A 131 2.56 0.96 16.39
CA LYS A 131 3.90 0.57 16.83
C LYS A 131 5.03 1.20 16.04
N SER A 132 4.86 1.44 14.75
CA SER A 132 5.90 2.04 13.90
C SER A 132 6.32 3.42 14.41
N LYS A 133 5.37 4.23 14.90
CA LYS A 133 5.65 5.57 15.46
C LYS A 133 6.58 5.58 16.67
N ARG A 134 6.68 4.45 17.38
CA ARG A 134 7.43 4.30 18.64
C ARG A 134 8.35 3.08 18.59
N CYS A 135 8.75 2.70 17.37
CA CYS A 135 9.30 1.37 17.14
C CYS A 135 10.61 1.18 17.91
N ASP A 136 10.58 0.21 18.82
CA ASP A 136 11.75 -0.38 19.43
C ASP A 136 12.46 -1.24 18.36
N PRO A 137 13.79 -1.11 18.16
CA PRO A 137 14.56 -1.98 17.26
C PRO A 137 14.29 -3.48 17.46
N THR A 138 14.01 -3.92 18.69
CA THR A 138 13.73 -5.33 19.01
C THR A 138 12.38 -5.82 18.48
N ALA A 139 11.40 -4.91 18.33
CA ALA A 139 10.07 -5.23 17.81
C ALA A 139 10.01 -5.28 16.28
N PHE A 140 10.99 -4.67 15.61
CA PHE A 140 10.98 -4.46 14.17
C PHE A 140 10.85 -5.76 13.34
N PRO A 141 11.60 -6.86 13.59
CA PRO A 141 11.47 -8.09 12.81
C PRO A 141 10.06 -8.69 12.88
N LYS A 142 9.44 -8.64 14.06
CA LYS A 142 8.07 -9.13 14.26
C LYS A 142 7.05 -8.27 13.51
N LEU A 143 7.19 -6.94 13.57
CA LEU A 143 6.31 -6.02 12.85
C LEU A 143 6.44 -6.18 11.32
N LEU A 144 7.66 -6.35 10.83
CA LEU A 144 7.92 -6.60 9.41
C LEU A 144 7.26 -7.90 8.93
N GLN A 145 7.34 -8.98 9.71
CA GLN A 145 6.67 -10.24 9.40
C GLN A 145 5.15 -10.07 9.40
N MET A 146 4.59 -9.36 10.39
CA MET A 146 3.15 -9.06 10.43
C MET A 146 2.72 -8.24 9.20
N ALA A 147 3.48 -7.22 8.81
CA ALA A 147 3.19 -6.36 7.66
C ALA A 147 3.12 -7.16 6.34
N ARG A 148 4.06 -8.08 6.11
CA ARG A 148 4.09 -8.93 4.91
C ARG A 148 2.90 -9.89 4.80
N ASN A 149 2.33 -10.26 5.96
CA ASN A 149 1.21 -11.19 6.07
C ASN A 149 -0.17 -10.50 6.08
N LEU A 150 -0.23 -9.16 5.93
CA LEU A 150 -1.50 -8.45 5.86
C LEU A 150 -2.32 -8.89 4.65
N PRO A 151 -3.67 -8.90 4.72
CA PRO A 151 -4.47 -9.56 3.70
C PRO A 151 -4.54 -8.79 2.37
N THR A 152 -4.41 -7.45 2.39
CA THR A 152 -4.55 -6.62 1.18
C THR A 152 -3.23 -5.99 0.77
N ALA A 153 -3.05 -5.80 -0.55
CA ALA A 153 -1.91 -5.11 -1.14
C ALA A 153 -1.71 -3.70 -0.56
N TYR A 154 -2.81 -2.96 -0.34
CA TYR A 154 -2.78 -1.65 0.29
C TYR A 154 -2.26 -1.70 1.73
N GLN A 155 -2.81 -2.58 2.57
CA GLN A 155 -2.38 -2.69 3.96
C GLN A 155 -0.91 -3.11 4.06
N LYS A 156 -0.47 -4.06 3.21
CA LYS A 156 0.95 -4.44 3.12
C LYS A 156 1.83 -3.24 2.75
N GLY A 157 1.50 -2.55 1.65
CA GLY A 157 2.27 -1.40 1.17
C GLY A 157 2.36 -0.29 2.21
N ARG A 158 1.22 0.09 2.80
CA ARG A 158 1.15 1.15 3.80
C ARG A 158 1.89 0.80 5.09
N ALA A 159 1.78 -0.45 5.56
CA ALA A 159 2.51 -0.91 6.74
C ALA A 159 4.02 -0.90 6.51
N LEU A 160 4.49 -1.38 5.35
CA LEU A 160 5.91 -1.39 4.99
C LEU A 160 6.47 0.03 4.84
N GLU A 161 5.69 0.96 4.27
CA GLU A 161 6.05 2.37 4.19
C GLU A 161 6.21 2.99 5.59
N GLU A 162 5.28 2.73 6.52
CA GLU A 162 5.41 3.25 7.87
C GLU A 162 6.60 2.64 8.63
N LEU A 163 6.89 1.35 8.40
CA LEU A 163 8.09 0.72 8.96
C LEU A 163 9.38 1.26 8.34
N SER A 164 9.38 1.70 7.08
CA SER A 164 10.58 2.28 6.47
C SER A 164 10.98 3.62 7.12
N LYS A 165 10.03 4.34 7.72
CA LYS A 165 10.26 5.60 8.45
C LYS A 165 11.00 5.40 9.78
N VAL A 166 11.00 4.18 10.31
CA VAL A 166 11.72 3.81 11.54
C VAL A 166 13.22 3.64 11.27
N VAL A 167 13.58 3.13 10.11
CA VAL A 167 14.97 2.87 9.74
C VAL A 167 15.60 4.18 9.27
N PRO A 168 16.77 4.61 9.80
CA PRO A 168 17.44 5.83 9.34
C PRO A 168 17.58 5.85 7.81
N LEU A 169 17.26 6.98 7.18
CA LEU A 169 17.30 7.14 5.71
C LEU A 169 18.66 6.76 5.09
N SER A 170 19.75 6.97 5.83
CA SER A 170 21.11 6.64 5.40
C SER A 170 21.49 5.17 5.55
N ALA A 171 20.70 4.36 6.26
CA ALA A 171 20.96 2.94 6.39
C ALA A 171 20.51 2.21 5.11
N LYS A 172 21.34 1.29 4.60
CA LYS A 172 21.02 0.42 3.44
C LYS A 172 19.64 -0.26 3.52
N GLY A 173 19.10 -0.42 4.73
CA GLY A 173 17.78 -1.00 4.96
C GLY A 173 16.57 -0.13 4.60
N ASN A 174 16.71 1.20 4.48
CA ASN A 174 15.56 2.08 4.19
C ASN A 174 15.07 1.89 2.74
N GLY A 175 15.99 1.93 1.78
CA GLY A 175 15.66 1.67 0.37
C GLY A 175 14.93 0.34 0.21
N PHE A 176 15.45 -0.73 0.82
CA PHE A 176 14.84 -2.05 0.76
C PHE A 176 13.35 -2.06 1.17
N LEU A 177 12.98 -1.46 2.31
CA LEU A 177 11.58 -1.42 2.72
C LEU A 177 10.71 -0.54 1.82
N VAL A 178 11.24 0.56 1.32
CA VAL A 178 10.49 1.45 0.40
C VAL A 178 10.18 0.74 -0.91
N ILE A 179 11.14 0.02 -1.50
CA ILE A 179 10.86 -0.76 -2.72
C ILE A 179 9.92 -1.94 -2.44
N GLU A 180 10.03 -2.59 -1.28
CA GLU A 180 9.06 -3.61 -0.87
C GLU A 180 7.64 -3.03 -0.70
N ALA A 181 7.51 -1.84 -0.12
CA ALA A 181 6.23 -1.14 0.00
C ALA A 181 5.63 -0.83 -1.39
N LEU A 182 6.43 -0.28 -2.30
CA LEU A 182 6.02 -0.02 -3.69
C LEU A 182 5.57 -1.31 -4.39
N ARG A 183 6.34 -2.40 -4.27
CA ARG A 183 5.97 -3.71 -4.84
C ARG A 183 4.69 -4.25 -4.20
N ALA A 184 4.51 -4.06 -2.89
CA ALA A 184 3.31 -4.50 -2.18
C ALA A 184 2.05 -3.78 -2.65
N TYR A 185 2.09 -2.45 -2.85
CA TYR A 185 0.98 -1.70 -3.46
C TYR A 185 0.59 -2.21 -4.86
N ARG A 186 1.53 -2.83 -5.57
CA ARG A 186 1.34 -3.40 -6.91
C ARG A 186 1.07 -4.90 -6.89
N SER A 187 1.07 -5.54 -5.72
CA SER A 187 0.85 -6.97 -5.59
C SER A 187 -0.60 -7.35 -5.88
N SER A 188 -0.79 -8.50 -6.55
CA SER A 188 -2.08 -9.17 -6.80
C SER A 188 -3.08 -8.44 -7.72
N ASN A 189 -3.18 -7.12 -7.69
CA ASN A 189 -4.07 -6.34 -8.55
C ASN A 189 -3.52 -4.92 -8.73
N GLY A 190 -3.46 -4.43 -9.96
CA GLY A 190 -3.02 -3.06 -10.29
C GLY A 190 -3.93 -1.95 -9.73
N PHE A 191 -4.99 -2.28 -8.99
CA PHE A 191 -5.91 -1.33 -8.36
C PHE A 191 -5.20 -0.33 -7.44
N TYR A 192 -4.32 -0.79 -6.55
CA TYR A 192 -3.69 0.09 -5.54
C TYR A 192 -2.44 0.82 -6.02
N LYS A 193 -1.93 0.51 -7.22
CA LYS A 193 -0.74 1.19 -7.77
C LYS A 193 -0.97 2.69 -7.95
N ASN A 194 -2.20 3.07 -8.31
CA ASN A 194 -2.63 4.47 -8.49
C ASN A 194 -3.24 5.09 -7.22
N SER A 195 -3.17 4.41 -6.06
CA SER A 195 -3.64 5.01 -4.81
C SER A 195 -2.81 6.26 -4.47
N PRO A 196 -3.40 7.28 -3.80
CA PRO A 196 -2.67 8.48 -3.42
C PRO A 196 -1.40 8.19 -2.60
N ASP A 197 -1.44 7.19 -1.72
CA ASP A 197 -0.27 6.78 -0.91
C ASP A 197 0.82 6.13 -1.77
N SER A 198 0.48 5.21 -2.68
CA SER A 198 1.45 4.58 -3.58
C SER A 198 2.15 5.62 -4.47
N VAL A 199 1.35 6.49 -5.10
CA VAL A 199 1.88 7.56 -5.97
C VAL A 199 2.64 8.59 -5.15
N GLY A 200 2.19 8.90 -3.93
CA GLY A 200 2.86 9.80 -3.00
C GLY A 200 4.24 9.29 -2.58
N LEU A 201 4.33 8.00 -2.22
CA LEU A 201 5.59 7.32 -1.91
C LEU A 201 6.53 7.34 -3.11
N LEU A 202 6.02 6.98 -4.29
CA LEU A 202 6.81 6.96 -5.51
C LEU A 202 7.35 8.36 -5.86
N ARG A 203 6.50 9.39 -5.78
CA ARG A 203 6.90 10.78 -5.97
C ARG A 203 7.95 11.21 -4.95
N ASN A 204 7.82 10.81 -3.69
CA ASN A 204 8.83 11.10 -2.66
C ASN A 204 10.19 10.49 -3.01
N VAL A 205 10.21 9.24 -3.49
CA VAL A 205 11.42 8.57 -3.97
C VAL A 205 12.06 9.33 -5.13
N ILE A 206 11.28 9.70 -6.15
CA ILE A 206 11.76 10.44 -7.32
C ILE A 206 12.27 11.83 -6.95
N ASN A 207 11.63 12.54 -6.02
CA ASN A 207 12.08 13.87 -5.62
C ASN A 207 13.29 13.83 -4.67
N SER A 208 13.55 12.68 -4.05
CA SER A 208 14.62 12.50 -3.05
C SER A 208 15.62 11.42 -3.48
N ILE A 209 15.95 11.31 -4.78
CA ILE A 209 16.74 10.18 -5.30
C ILE A 209 18.07 9.96 -4.58
N ARG A 210 18.71 11.01 -4.07
CA ARG A 210 20.00 10.92 -3.37
C ARG A 210 19.87 10.37 -1.95
N SER A 211 18.66 10.38 -1.40
CA SER A 211 18.37 9.86 -0.05
C SER A 211 18.17 8.35 -0.03
N PHE A 212 18.11 7.70 -1.20
CA PHE A 212 17.90 6.26 -1.30
C PHE A 212 19.07 5.54 -1.97
N GLN A 213 19.40 4.36 -1.45
CA GLN A 213 20.38 3.47 -2.04
C GLN A 213 19.65 2.28 -2.67
N PHE A 214 19.35 2.38 -3.96
CA PHE A 214 18.79 1.29 -4.76
C PHE A 214 19.84 0.73 -5.71
N THR A 215 19.69 -0.54 -6.05
CA THR A 215 20.42 -1.17 -7.15
C THR A 215 19.96 -0.60 -8.50
N ILE A 216 20.76 -0.78 -9.56
CA ILE A 216 20.40 -0.33 -10.91
C ILE A 216 19.04 -0.92 -11.37
N PRO A 217 18.76 -2.23 -11.21
CA PRO A 217 17.46 -2.79 -11.57
C PRO A 217 16.29 -2.17 -10.79
N GLU A 218 16.47 -1.90 -9.50
CA GLU A 218 15.44 -1.25 -8.68
C GLU A 218 15.18 0.18 -9.13
N TRP A 219 16.21 0.96 -9.46
CA TRP A 219 16.03 2.29 -10.05
C TRP A 219 15.24 2.23 -11.35
N ILE A 220 15.55 1.27 -12.23
CA ILE A 220 14.83 1.10 -13.50
C ILE A 220 13.36 0.73 -13.24
N GLU A 221 13.08 -0.18 -12.30
CA GLU A 221 11.72 -0.54 -11.87
C GLU A 221 10.95 0.68 -11.35
N ILE A 222 11.53 1.43 -10.42
CA ILE A 222 10.94 2.64 -9.83
C ILE A 222 10.59 3.65 -10.92
N VAL A 223 11.50 3.91 -11.85
CA VAL A 223 11.29 4.92 -12.89
C VAL A 223 10.22 4.49 -13.88
N PHE A 224 10.21 3.23 -14.31
CA PHE A 224 9.13 2.75 -15.18
C PHE A 224 7.76 2.81 -14.51
N ASN A 225 7.68 2.45 -13.22
CA ASN A 225 6.45 2.61 -12.46
C ASN A 225 6.04 4.09 -12.38
N ALA A 226 6.99 5.00 -12.13
CA ALA A 226 6.72 6.43 -12.05
C ALA A 226 6.16 6.98 -13.36
N ASN A 227 6.73 6.58 -14.48
CA ASN A 227 6.25 6.98 -15.80
C ASN A 227 4.85 6.46 -16.11
N GLN A 228 4.56 5.19 -15.77
CA GLN A 228 3.23 4.59 -15.95
C GLN A 228 2.16 5.22 -15.06
N GLU A 229 2.55 5.75 -13.90
CA GLU A 229 1.67 6.36 -12.91
C GLU A 229 1.60 7.89 -13.03
N GLY A 230 2.02 8.44 -14.19
CA GLY A 230 1.82 9.84 -14.53
C GLY A 230 2.87 10.81 -13.98
N LEU A 231 3.99 10.31 -13.45
CA LEU A 231 5.09 11.12 -12.90
C LEU A 231 6.20 11.42 -13.93
N GLY A 232 5.89 11.33 -15.23
CA GLY A 232 6.88 11.54 -16.30
C GLY A 232 7.54 12.93 -16.27
N LYS A 233 6.80 13.97 -15.86
CA LYS A 233 7.34 15.34 -15.74
C LYS A 233 8.38 15.43 -14.61
N GLU A 234 8.06 14.88 -13.45
CA GLU A 234 8.97 14.78 -12.31
C GLU A 234 10.22 13.97 -12.69
N MET A 235 10.02 12.87 -13.42
CA MET A 235 11.12 12.02 -13.88
C MET A 235 12.11 12.77 -14.77
N ILE A 236 11.62 13.50 -15.80
CA ILE A 236 12.49 14.28 -16.70
C ILE A 236 13.36 15.27 -15.92
N ARG A 237 12.80 15.91 -14.88
CA ARG A 237 13.56 16.88 -14.04
C ARG A 237 14.72 16.23 -13.30
N VAL A 238 14.59 14.96 -12.92
CA VAL A 238 15.58 14.27 -12.09
C VAL A 238 16.49 13.31 -12.87
N CYS A 239 16.20 13.02 -14.14
CA CYS A 239 17.00 12.11 -14.99
C CYS A 239 18.51 12.42 -14.95
N HIS A 240 18.90 13.69 -15.03
CA HIS A 240 20.31 14.06 -14.95
C HIS A 240 20.91 13.70 -13.58
N SER A 241 20.19 13.95 -12.49
CA SER A 241 20.66 13.64 -11.14
C SER A 241 20.64 12.14 -10.82
N LEU A 242 19.85 11.34 -11.56
CA LEU A 242 19.81 9.89 -11.46
C LEU A 242 21.00 9.22 -12.16
N SER A 243 21.52 9.81 -13.25
CA SER A 243 22.61 9.23 -14.04
C SER A 243 23.81 8.74 -13.19
N PRO A 244 24.36 9.50 -12.24
CA PRO A 244 25.47 9.02 -11.40
C PRO A 244 25.13 7.78 -10.55
N LEU A 245 23.85 7.61 -10.16
CA LEU A 245 23.39 6.47 -9.36
C LEU A 245 23.26 5.19 -10.18
N LEU A 246 23.27 5.31 -11.51
CA LEU A 246 23.14 4.20 -12.46
C LEU A 246 24.50 3.66 -12.95
N GLY A 247 25.60 4.08 -12.32
CA GLY A 247 26.95 3.57 -12.59
C GLY A 247 27.55 4.05 -13.91
N LYS A 248 28.50 3.28 -14.45
CA LYS A 248 29.28 3.66 -15.65
C LYS A 248 28.43 3.96 -16.88
N GLU A 249 27.30 3.27 -17.01
CA GLU A 249 26.37 3.43 -18.14
C GLU A 249 25.22 4.38 -17.85
N GLY A 250 25.27 5.07 -16.71
CA GLY A 250 24.15 5.83 -16.20
C GLY A 250 23.65 6.94 -17.13
N THR A 251 24.54 7.56 -17.90
CA THR A 251 24.15 8.54 -18.92
C THR A 251 23.30 7.90 -20.02
N SER A 252 23.66 6.70 -20.48
CA SER A 252 22.89 6.00 -21.51
C SER A 252 21.58 5.43 -20.96
N ILE A 253 21.60 4.87 -19.74
CA ILE A 253 20.38 4.36 -19.08
C ILE A 253 19.40 5.51 -18.82
N SER A 254 19.87 6.64 -18.26
CA SER A 254 19.02 7.82 -18.02
C SER A 254 18.41 8.38 -19.30
N MET A 255 19.10 8.32 -20.44
CA MET A 255 18.52 8.68 -21.74
C MET A 255 17.35 7.76 -22.14
N VAL A 256 17.45 6.44 -21.88
CA VAL A 256 16.34 5.50 -22.13
C VAL A 256 15.16 5.79 -21.22
N LEU A 257 15.43 6.03 -19.93
CA LEU A 257 14.41 6.34 -18.94
C LEU A 257 13.71 7.69 -19.21
N GLU A 258 14.45 8.70 -19.67
CA GLU A 258 13.91 9.99 -20.11
C GLU A 258 13.02 9.83 -21.35
N ALA A 259 13.41 8.97 -22.30
CA ALA A 259 12.58 8.67 -23.46
C ALA A 259 11.25 8.01 -23.05
N ASP A 260 11.28 7.05 -22.12
CA ASP A 260 10.05 6.45 -21.59
C ASP A 260 9.15 7.48 -20.86
N ALA A 261 9.74 8.43 -20.14
CA ALA A 261 9.00 9.52 -19.51
C ALA A 261 8.34 10.45 -20.55
N LEU A 262 9.04 10.77 -21.64
CA LEU A 262 8.49 11.53 -22.76
C LEU A 262 7.33 10.79 -23.43
N ARG A 263 7.47 9.47 -23.63
CA ARG A 263 6.41 8.60 -24.15
C ARG A 263 5.17 8.63 -23.24
N SER A 264 5.33 8.49 -21.92
CA SER A 264 4.19 8.50 -21.00
C SER A 264 3.46 9.84 -20.96
N MET A 265 4.15 10.93 -21.29
CA MET A 265 3.58 12.26 -21.47
C MET A 265 2.96 12.51 -22.86
N GLY A 266 2.92 11.50 -23.73
CA GLY A 266 2.39 11.61 -25.10
C GLY A 266 3.34 12.25 -26.11
N ASN A 267 4.61 12.50 -25.74
CA ASN A 267 5.61 13.07 -26.65
C ASN A 267 6.37 11.95 -27.39
N THR A 268 5.62 11.15 -28.15
CA THR A 268 6.08 9.95 -28.86
C THR A 268 7.21 10.24 -29.84
N ARG A 269 7.12 11.34 -30.59
CA ARG A 269 8.13 11.71 -31.60
C ARG A 269 9.49 11.99 -30.95
N THR A 270 9.54 12.86 -29.94
CA THR A 270 10.80 13.19 -29.25
C THR A 270 11.37 11.96 -28.53
N SER A 271 10.52 11.09 -27.97
CA SER A 271 10.97 9.82 -27.40
C SER A 271 11.66 8.92 -28.46
N LEU A 272 11.04 8.75 -29.64
CA LEU A 272 11.63 7.98 -30.75
C LEU A 272 12.96 8.56 -31.23
N GLU A 273 13.03 9.88 -31.42
CA GLU A 273 14.25 10.57 -31.86
C GLU A 273 15.41 10.31 -30.88
N ARG A 274 15.14 10.38 -29.57
CA ARG A 274 16.12 10.07 -28.52
C ARG A 274 16.58 8.61 -28.55
N LEU A 275 15.64 7.66 -28.64
CA LEU A 275 15.98 6.23 -28.69
C LEU A 275 16.77 5.87 -29.95
N ASN A 276 16.42 6.44 -31.10
CA ASN A 276 17.14 6.22 -32.36
C ASN A 276 18.55 6.81 -32.32
N SER A 277 18.70 8.02 -31.78
CA SER A 277 20.02 8.64 -31.57
C SER A 277 20.90 7.80 -30.65
N LEU A 278 20.33 7.27 -29.56
CA LEU A 278 21.06 6.40 -28.65
C LEU A 278 21.48 5.10 -29.33
N LEU A 279 20.55 4.38 -29.96
CA LEU A 279 20.80 3.10 -30.64
C LEU A 279 21.76 3.20 -31.83
N GLY A 280 21.94 4.39 -32.41
CA GLY A 280 22.94 4.66 -33.44
C GLY A 280 24.38 4.77 -32.93
N LYS A 281 24.62 4.81 -31.62
CA LYS A 281 25.97 4.88 -31.04
C LYS A 281 26.68 3.52 -31.11
N PHE A 282 27.95 3.53 -31.51
CA PHE A 282 28.74 2.31 -31.77
C PHE A 282 29.14 1.49 -30.53
N GLN A 283 29.00 2.03 -29.31
CA GLN A 283 29.54 1.42 -28.08
C GLN A 283 28.51 1.33 -26.93
N LEU A 284 27.27 0.92 -27.21
CA LEU A 284 26.32 0.58 -26.15
C LEU A 284 26.58 -0.83 -25.63
N SER A 285 26.52 -1.04 -24.31
CA SER A 285 26.49 -2.40 -23.79
C SER A 285 25.25 -3.17 -24.26
N PRO A 286 25.29 -4.51 -24.23
CA PRO A 286 24.11 -5.32 -24.50
C PRO A 286 22.92 -4.97 -23.62
N PHE A 287 23.15 -4.65 -22.34
CA PHE A 287 22.09 -4.30 -21.40
C PHE A 287 21.36 -3.01 -21.78
N VAL A 288 22.10 -1.92 -22.04
CA VAL A 288 21.51 -0.64 -22.45
C VAL A 288 20.79 -0.78 -23.78
N LYS A 289 21.38 -1.53 -24.72
CA LYS A 289 20.80 -1.76 -26.04
C LYS A 289 19.48 -2.53 -25.94
N SER A 290 19.46 -3.57 -25.11
CA SER A 290 18.25 -4.35 -24.80
C SER A 290 17.15 -3.47 -24.20
N LEU A 291 17.51 -2.67 -23.18
CA LEU A 291 16.58 -1.74 -22.52
C LEU A 291 16.01 -0.71 -23.50
N ALA A 292 16.85 -0.13 -24.36
CA ALA A 292 16.44 0.84 -25.37
C ALA A 292 15.51 0.22 -26.42
N TYR A 293 15.80 -0.99 -26.90
CA TYR A 293 14.92 -1.71 -27.81
C TYR A 293 13.59 -2.05 -27.17
N LYS A 294 13.58 -2.49 -25.90
CA LYS A 294 12.33 -2.74 -25.17
C LYS A 294 11.44 -1.50 -25.12
N VAL A 295 11.98 -0.36 -24.69
CA VAL A 295 11.21 0.91 -24.58
C VAL A 295 10.74 1.39 -25.94
N ARG A 296 11.56 1.26 -26.99
CA ARG A 296 11.18 1.62 -28.36
C ARG A 296 10.08 0.70 -28.91
N GLY A 297 10.18 -0.59 -28.63
CA GLY A 297 9.16 -1.59 -28.94
C GLY A 297 7.83 -1.27 -28.25
N ASP A 298 7.84 -0.96 -26.96
CA ASP A 298 6.64 -0.54 -26.20
C ASP A 298 6.00 0.69 -26.82
N LEU A 299 6.81 1.70 -27.17
CA LEU A 299 6.34 2.89 -27.85
C LEU A 299 5.66 2.56 -29.19
N MET A 300 6.29 1.74 -30.03
CA MET A 300 5.74 1.32 -31.32
C MET A 300 4.44 0.53 -31.15
N HIS A 301 4.40 -0.39 -30.17
CA HIS A 301 3.24 -1.19 -29.85
C HIS A 301 2.03 -0.32 -29.48
N PHE A 302 2.21 0.63 -28.54
CA PHE A 302 1.15 1.56 -28.13
C PHE A 302 0.77 2.58 -29.21
N SER A 303 1.57 2.72 -30.26
CA SER A 303 1.28 3.56 -31.43
C SER A 303 0.64 2.76 -32.59
N GLY A 304 0.33 1.48 -32.41
CA GLY A 304 -0.26 0.62 -33.45
C GLY A 304 0.73 0.04 -34.47
N LEU A 305 2.03 0.28 -34.29
CA LEU A 305 3.11 -0.21 -35.16
C LEU A 305 3.63 -1.58 -34.67
N HIS A 306 2.74 -2.57 -34.64
CA HIS A 306 3.02 -3.86 -34.00
C HIS A 306 4.14 -4.65 -34.68
N PHE A 307 4.29 -4.56 -36.00
CA PHE A 307 5.32 -5.28 -36.73
C PHE A 307 6.73 -4.76 -36.39
N GLU A 308 6.87 -3.44 -36.33
CA GLU A 308 8.09 -2.76 -35.89
C GLU A 308 8.40 -3.06 -34.42
N ALA A 309 7.37 -3.05 -33.57
CA ALA A 309 7.52 -3.39 -32.15
C ALA A 309 8.08 -4.82 -31.96
N VAL A 310 7.58 -5.81 -32.70
CA VAL A 310 8.08 -7.20 -32.64
C VAL A 310 9.55 -7.29 -33.06
N LYS A 311 9.98 -6.52 -34.07
CA LYS A 311 11.40 -6.50 -34.48
C LYS A 311 12.30 -6.00 -33.35
N ASP A 312 11.83 -5.04 -32.57
CA ASP A 312 12.56 -4.50 -31.43
C ASP A 312 12.55 -5.44 -30.23
N TYR A 313 11.40 -6.05 -29.92
CA TYR A 313 11.31 -7.04 -28.84
C TYR A 313 12.21 -8.26 -29.06
N ARG A 314 12.47 -8.65 -30.32
CA ARG A 314 13.42 -9.73 -30.63
C ARG A 314 14.90 -9.35 -30.39
N LYS A 315 15.18 -8.05 -30.28
CA LYS A 315 16.53 -7.51 -30.03
C LYS A 315 16.72 -7.06 -28.58
N ALA A 316 15.63 -6.97 -27.82
CA ALA A 316 15.62 -6.74 -26.39
C ALA A 316 15.99 -8.03 -25.65
#